data_AF-A0A131ZUY5-F1
#
_entry.id   AF-A0A131ZUY5-F1
#
_cell.length_a   1.000
_cell.length_b   1.000
_cell.length_c   1.000
_cell.angle_alpha   90.00
_cell.angle_beta   90.00
_cell.angle_gamma   90.00
#
_symmetry.space_group_name_H-M   'P 1'
#
loop_
_entity.id
_entity.type
_entity.pdbx_description
1 polymer ?
#
loop_
_entity_poly.entity_id
_entity_poly.type
_entity_poly.pdbx_seq_one_letter_code
_entity_poly.pdbx_strand_id
1 'polypeptide(L)'
;MQTLDFPPTNLTNNHGNVRTFTGKTTTIKKLTIKNFEKPRLPEDYFNKTWKGLEKAIVAIQKSQSIEVSYESLYQDVQNLCSHHMEPIVYKNLSFIINAYIEDQIIKTVEPIIENIAFLEMIEKCWNHHCNQMVYNQFIL
;
A
#
# COMPACT_ATOMS: atom_id res chain seq x y z
N MET A 1 -35.45 -2.53 -7.77
CA MET A 1 -34.19 -3.04 -8.33
C MET A 1 -34.25 -4.55 -8.29
N GLN A 2 -34.69 -5.15 -9.40
CA GLN A 2 -34.63 -6.59 -9.64
C GLN A 2 -33.19 -6.93 -10.05
N THR A 3 -32.52 -7.83 -9.33
CA THR A 3 -31.40 -8.56 -9.90
C THR A 3 -31.97 -9.71 -10.70
N LEU A 4 -31.82 -9.58 -12.02
CA LEU A 4 -32.12 -10.63 -12.99
C LEU A 4 -31.09 -11.75 -12.81
N ASP A 5 -31.61 -12.92 -12.43
CA ASP A 5 -30.92 -14.21 -12.44
C ASP A 5 -30.53 -14.61 -13.87
N PHE A 6 -29.27 -14.98 -14.07
CA PHE A 6 -28.83 -15.72 -15.24
C PHE A 6 -28.64 -17.20 -14.86
N PRO A 7 -29.28 -18.15 -15.56
CA PRO A 7 -29.24 -19.55 -15.19
C PRO A 7 -27.93 -20.22 -15.65
N PRO A 8 -27.27 -21.05 -14.82
CA PRO A 8 -26.24 -21.94 -15.32
C PRO A 8 -26.89 -23.07 -16.12
N THR A 9 -26.32 -23.30 -17.30
CA THR A 9 -26.72 -24.29 -18.30
C THR A 9 -26.68 -25.70 -17.72
N ASN A 10 -27.80 -26.42 -17.80
CA ASN A 10 -27.86 -27.86 -17.57
C ASN A 10 -27.08 -28.59 -18.66
N LEU A 11 -26.00 -29.28 -18.28
CA LEU A 11 -25.49 -30.42 -19.03
C LEU A 11 -26.16 -31.67 -18.46
N THR A 12 -26.96 -32.34 -19.29
CA THR A 12 -27.72 -33.53 -18.92
C THR A 12 -26.92 -34.81 -19.11
N ASN A 13 -27.28 -35.81 -18.28
CA ASN A 13 -27.04 -37.24 -18.38
C ASN A 13 -25.59 -37.77 -18.24
N ASN A 14 -25.36 -38.59 -17.21
CA ASN A 14 -25.74 -40.00 -17.33
C ASN A 14 -25.83 -40.73 -15.98
N HIS A 15 -26.76 -41.68 -15.93
CA HIS A 15 -27.11 -42.55 -14.81
C HIS A 15 -25.92 -43.39 -14.29
N GLY A 16 -25.85 -43.59 -12.98
CA GLY A 16 -25.00 -44.64 -12.42
C GLY A 16 -24.77 -44.62 -10.91
N ASN A 17 -25.72 -45.19 -10.16
CA ASN A 17 -25.60 -45.68 -8.78
C ASN A 17 -25.43 -44.67 -7.63
N VAL A 18 -26.58 -44.40 -7.01
CA VAL A 18 -26.72 -44.02 -5.60
C VAL A 18 -25.99 -45.04 -4.74
N ARG A 19 -24.87 -44.64 -4.15
CA ARG A 19 -24.35 -45.24 -2.91
C ARG A 19 -24.67 -44.30 -1.78
N THR A 20 -25.76 -44.60 -1.08
CA THR A 20 -26.06 -44.04 0.24
C THR A 20 -24.94 -44.45 1.20
N PHE A 21 -23.95 -43.58 1.38
CA PHE A 21 -23.06 -43.64 2.53
C PHE A 21 -23.69 -42.81 3.65
N THR A 22 -24.43 -43.51 4.50
CA THR A 22 -24.73 -43.03 5.84
C THR A 22 -23.42 -42.95 6.62
N GLY A 23 -23.00 -41.74 7.02
CA GLY A 23 -21.97 -41.63 8.05
C GLY A 23 -21.09 -40.38 8.03
N LYS A 24 -21.23 -39.64 9.13
CA LYS A 24 -20.25 -38.77 9.80
C LYS A 24 -20.14 -37.34 9.26
N THR A 25 -20.55 -36.42 10.13
CA THR A 25 -20.15 -35.02 10.12
C THR A 25 -18.64 -34.95 9.87
N THR A 26 -18.24 -34.38 8.74
CA THR A 26 -16.84 -34.12 8.42
C THR A 26 -16.32 -33.07 9.39
N THR A 27 -15.85 -33.53 10.54
CA THR A 27 -14.95 -32.78 11.40
C THR A 27 -13.75 -32.41 10.54
N ILE A 28 -13.60 -31.11 10.26
CA ILE A 28 -12.43 -30.57 9.57
C ILE A 28 -11.20 -31.03 10.35
N LYS A 29 -10.40 -31.94 9.77
CA LYS A 29 -9.17 -32.43 10.39
C LYS A 29 -8.12 -31.33 10.30
N LYS A 30 -8.00 -30.55 11.38
CA LYS A 30 -6.97 -29.52 11.53
C LYS A 30 -5.58 -30.16 11.42
N LEU A 31 -4.83 -29.79 10.39
CA LEU A 31 -3.44 -30.18 10.23
C LEU A 31 -2.57 -29.46 11.27
N THR A 32 -1.68 -30.20 11.93
CA THR A 32 -0.73 -29.67 12.92
C THR A 32 0.70 -29.98 12.49
N ILE A 33 1.55 -28.96 12.48
CA ILE A 33 2.99 -29.11 12.23
C ILE A 33 3.63 -29.51 13.56
N LYS A 34 4.21 -30.72 13.63
CA LYS A 34 4.97 -31.17 14.82
C LYS A 34 6.24 -30.30 14.96
N ASN A 35 6.59 -29.92 16.19
CA ASN A 35 7.75 -29.08 16.50
C ASN A 35 7.77 -27.69 15.82
N PHE A 36 6.60 -27.09 15.57
CA PHE A 36 6.56 -25.71 15.06
C PHE A 36 6.85 -24.69 16.17
N GLU A 37 8.03 -24.07 16.12
CA GLU A 37 8.32 -22.84 16.86
C GLU A 37 8.13 -21.64 15.94
N LYS A 38 7.26 -20.69 16.33
CA LYS A 38 7.03 -19.48 15.54
C LYS A 38 8.30 -18.61 15.61
N PRO A 39 8.99 -18.36 14.47
CA PRO A 39 10.15 -17.47 14.48
C PRO A 39 9.71 -16.09 14.94
N ARG A 40 10.47 -15.52 15.87
CA ARG A 40 10.25 -14.15 16.35
C ARG A 40 10.97 -13.19 15.42
N LEU A 41 10.32 -12.07 15.11
CA LEU A 41 10.98 -11.01 14.39
C LEU A 41 12.08 -10.38 15.26
N PRO A 42 13.23 -10.03 14.68
CA PRO A 42 14.22 -9.21 15.35
C PRO A 42 13.62 -7.87 15.78
N GLU A 43 14.06 -7.32 16.91
CA GLU A 43 13.59 -6.00 17.39
C GLU A 43 13.91 -4.88 16.39
N ASP A 44 15.02 -5.00 15.65
CA ASP A 44 15.44 -4.03 14.64
C ASP A 44 14.71 -4.15 13.30
N TYR A 45 13.78 -5.11 13.16
CA TYR A 45 13.11 -5.39 11.90
C TYR A 45 12.41 -4.14 11.34
N PHE A 46 11.62 -3.46 12.18
CA PHE A 46 10.90 -2.25 11.78
C PHE A 46 11.85 -1.18 11.27
N ASN A 47 12.90 -0.87 12.04
CA ASN A 47 13.84 0.20 11.71
C ASN A 47 14.59 -0.06 10.39
N LYS A 48 14.97 -1.32 10.14
CA LYS A 48 15.66 -1.71 8.90
C LYS A 48 14.75 -1.57 7.68
N THR A 49 13.54 -2.11 7.74
CA THR A 49 12.56 -2.02 6.65
C THR A 49 12.11 -0.58 6.42
N TRP A 50 11.86 0.16 7.50
CA TRP A 50 11.46 1.57 7.43
C TRP A 50 12.51 2.47 6.77
N LYS A 51 13.79 2.27 7.06
CA LYS A 51 14.88 3.10 6.52
C LYS A 51 14.95 3.09 4.99
N GLY A 52 14.65 1.96 4.35
CA GLY A 52 14.58 1.87 2.88
C GLY A 52 13.39 2.67 2.33
N LEU A 53 12.23 2.51 2.96
CA LEU A 53 11.00 3.20 2.60
C LEU A 53 11.13 4.72 2.79
N GLU A 54 11.66 5.17 3.92
CA GLU A 54 11.92 6.58 4.22
C GLU A 54 12.83 7.22 3.17
N LYS A 55 13.94 6.56 2.81
CA LYS A 55 14.82 7.06 1.74
C LYS A 55 14.09 7.22 0.42
N ALA A 56 13.26 6.25 0.03
CA ALA A 56 12.49 6.32 -1.20
C ALA A 56 11.48 7.47 -1.15
N ILE A 57 10.76 7.66 -0.04
CA ILE A 57 9.81 8.76 0.16
C ILE A 57 10.51 10.11 0.03
N VAL A 58 11.67 10.28 0.69
CA VAL A 58 12.45 11.52 0.63
C VAL A 58 12.99 11.78 -0.79
N ALA A 59 13.43 10.73 -1.50
CA ALA A 59 13.88 10.86 -2.88
C ALA A 59 12.74 11.31 -3.81
N ILE A 60 11.54 10.73 -3.66
CA ILE A 60 10.33 11.13 -4.40
C ILE A 60 10.01 12.61 -4.13
N GLN A 61 9.94 13.01 -2.85
CA GLN A 61 9.66 14.38 -2.45
C GLN A 61 10.62 15.38 -3.10
N LYS A 62 11.92 15.05 -3.13
CA LYS A 62 12.98 15.88 -3.69
C LYS A 62 13.16 15.75 -5.21
N SER A 63 12.30 14.98 -5.90
CA SER A 63 12.46 14.67 -7.33
C SER A 63 13.83 14.08 -7.68
N GLN A 64 14.36 13.21 -6.82
CA GLN A 64 15.62 12.51 -7.00
C GLN A 64 15.38 11.07 -7.46
N SER A 65 16.37 10.49 -8.16
CA SER A 65 16.31 9.08 -8.58
C SER A 65 16.32 8.14 -7.38
N ILE A 66 15.45 7.13 -7.42
CA ILE A 66 15.35 6.10 -6.40
C ILE A 66 16.21 4.92 -6.82
N GLU A 67 17.20 4.54 -6.01
CA GLU A 67 18.06 3.37 -6.27
C GLU A 67 17.38 2.04 -5.95
N VAL A 68 16.29 2.08 -5.17
CA VAL A 68 15.50 0.91 -4.77
C VAL A 68 14.39 0.63 -5.78
N SER A 69 14.21 -0.63 -6.16
CA SER A 69 13.11 -1.03 -7.06
C SER A 69 11.76 -0.86 -6.38
N TYR A 70 10.72 -0.50 -7.15
CA TYR A 70 9.34 -0.41 -6.66
C TYR A 70 8.84 -1.72 -6.05
N GLU A 71 9.19 -2.87 -6.62
CA GLU A 71 8.80 -4.19 -6.11
C GLU A 71 9.25 -4.40 -4.66
N SER A 72 10.52 -4.05 -4.37
CA SER A 72 11.06 -4.12 -3.01
C SER A 72 10.29 -3.21 -2.05
N LEU A 73 9.88 -2.02 -2.49
CA LEU A 73 9.12 -1.08 -1.66
C LEU A 73 7.72 -1.62 -1.36
N TYR A 74 7.03 -2.21 -2.34
CA TYR A 74 5.73 -2.84 -2.12
C TYR A 74 5.84 -4.02 -1.16
N GLN A 75 6.87 -4.85 -1.32
CA GLN A 75 7.11 -5.97 -0.42
C GLN A 75 7.40 -5.51 1.01
N ASP A 76 8.20 -4.45 1.19
CA ASP A 76 8.53 -3.89 2.49
C ASP A 76 7.29 -3.35 3.21
N VAL A 77 6.42 -2.62 2.52
CA VAL A 77 5.13 -2.14 3.05
C VAL A 77 4.21 -3.31 3.39
N GLN A 78 4.09 -4.29 2.50
CA GLN A 78 3.26 -5.47 2.73
C GLN A 78 3.71 -6.25 3.96
N ASN A 79 5.02 -6.41 4.14
CA ASN A 79 5.57 -7.11 5.29
C ASN A 79 5.30 -6.34 6.60
N LEU A 80 5.45 -5.02 6.60
CA LEU A 80 5.14 -4.18 7.78
C LEU A 80 3.67 -4.28 8.19
N CYS A 81 2.74 -4.21 7.22
CA CYS A 81 1.31 -4.37 7.46
C CYS A 81 0.94 -5.79 7.92
N SER A 82 1.63 -6.82 7.39
CA SER A 82 1.43 -8.21 7.82
C SER A 82 1.83 -8.46 9.28
N HIS A 83 2.64 -7.56 9.85
CA HIS A 83 3.11 -7.60 11.24
C HIS A 83 2.37 -6.64 12.18
N HIS A 84 1.22 -6.09 11.77
CA HIS A 84 0.43 -5.15 12.56
C HIS A 84 1.16 -3.84 12.90
N MET A 85 2.11 -3.44 12.05
CA MET A 85 2.90 -2.20 12.20
C MET A 85 2.30 -1.02 11.40
N GLU A 86 1.15 -1.20 10.75
CA GLU A 86 0.44 -0.19 9.96
C GLU A 86 0.19 1.14 10.69
N PRO A 87 -0.14 1.19 12.00
CA PRO A 87 -0.39 2.48 12.66
C PRO A 87 0.87 3.32 12.76
N ILE A 88 2.03 2.68 12.97
CA ILE A 88 3.34 3.34 13.09
C ILE A 88 3.81 3.79 11.72
N VAL A 89 3.65 2.94 10.70
CA VAL A 89 3.94 3.26 9.29
C VAL A 89 3.17 4.52 8.86
N TYR A 90 1.85 4.56 9.12
CA TYR A 90 1.03 5.72 8.76
C TYR A 90 1.47 6.99 9.47
N LYS A 91 1.73 6.90 10.79
CA LYS A 91 2.18 8.05 11.59
C LYS A 91 3.50 8.62 11.07
N ASN A 92 4.48 7.75 10.81
CA ASN A 92 5.79 8.19 10.33
C ASN A 92 5.72 8.76 8.91
N LEU A 93 4.91 8.15 8.03
CA LEU A 93 4.68 8.66 6.69
C LEU A 93 4.07 10.07 6.73
N SER A 94 3.01 10.24 7.51
CA SER A 94 2.35 11.53 7.71
C SER A 94 3.33 12.59 8.23
N PHE A 95 4.15 12.22 9.22
CA PHE A 95 5.18 13.10 9.77
C PHE A 95 6.20 13.55 8.70
N ILE A 96 6.77 12.63 7.92
CA ILE A 96 7.76 12.96 6.88
C ILE A 96 7.15 13.87 5.82
N ILE A 97 5.91 13.60 5.39
CA ILE A 97 5.20 14.42 4.41
C ILE A 97 4.96 15.83 4.94
N ASN A 98 4.42 15.96 6.14
CA ASN A 98 4.14 17.27 6.74
C ASN A 98 5.43 18.08 6.95
N ALA A 99 6.47 17.45 7.50
CA ALA A 99 7.77 18.11 7.70
C ALA A 99 8.38 18.60 6.38
N TYR A 100 8.26 17.81 5.30
CA TYR A 100 8.70 18.24 3.97
C TYR A 100 7.90 19.44 3.46
N ILE A 101 6.58 19.40 3.58
CA ILE A 101 5.71 20.50 3.13
C ILE A 101 6.01 21.78 3.90
N GLU A 102 6.16 21.71 5.23
CA GLU A 102 6.53 22.87 6.06
C GLU A 102 7.86 23.48 5.62
N ASP A 103 8.90 22.65 5.43
CA ASP A 103 10.21 23.09 4.95
C ASP A 103 10.15 23.71 3.55
N GLN A 104 9.38 23.12 2.63
CA GLN A 104 9.19 23.68 1.29
C GLN A 104 8.44 25.00 1.30
N ILE A 105 7.40 25.14 2.15
CA ILE A 105 6.65 26.38 2.30
C ILE A 105 7.58 27.48 2.83
N ILE A 106 8.36 27.23 3.89
CA ILE A 106 9.31 28.21 4.42
C ILE A 106 10.31 28.62 3.33
N LYS A 107 10.97 27.66 2.68
CA LYS A 107 11.96 27.92 1.63
C LYS A 107 11.40 28.66 0.41
N THR A 108 10.15 28.40 0.06
CA THR A 108 9.52 28.99 -1.13
C THR A 108 8.89 30.33 -0.81
N VAL A 109 8.24 30.50 0.35
CA VAL A 109 7.39 31.67 0.65
C VAL A 109 8.17 32.79 1.34
N GLU A 110 9.13 32.47 2.22
CA GLU A 110 9.93 33.46 2.96
C GLU A 110 10.77 34.39 2.05
N PRO A 111 11.29 33.96 0.88
CA PRO A 111 12.01 34.84 -0.04
C PRO A 111 11.12 35.75 -0.92
N ILE A 112 9.80 35.53 -0.98
CA ILE A 112 8.92 36.15 -2.00
C ILE A 112 8.17 37.38 -1.46
N ILE A 113 8.72 38.09 -0.47
CA ILE A 113 8.09 39.31 0.05
C ILE A 113 8.09 40.46 -1.00
N GLU A 114 8.77 40.32 -2.15
CA GLU A 114 8.71 41.30 -3.23
C GLU A 114 8.06 40.78 -4.54
N ASN A 115 6.82 41.27 -4.76
CA ASN A 115 6.14 41.66 -6.00
C ASN A 115 6.06 40.69 -7.22
N ILE A 116 4.82 40.36 -7.62
CA ILE A 116 4.35 39.77 -8.90
C ILE A 116 4.84 38.34 -9.23
N ALA A 117 6.10 37.99 -8.95
CA ALA A 117 6.64 36.64 -9.19
C ALA A 117 5.97 35.55 -8.32
N PHE A 118 5.35 35.95 -7.20
CA PHE A 118 4.62 35.06 -6.30
C PHE A 118 3.44 34.34 -6.99
N LEU A 119 2.65 35.09 -7.77
CA LEU A 119 1.44 34.56 -8.39
C LEU A 119 1.79 33.59 -9.52
N GLU A 120 2.81 33.90 -10.33
CA GLU A 120 3.32 32.98 -11.35
C GLU A 120 3.90 31.70 -10.73
N MET A 121 4.52 31.80 -9.56
CA MET A 121 5.06 30.65 -8.83
C MET A 121 3.96 29.79 -8.23
N ILE A 122 2.90 30.40 -7.68
CA ILE A 122 1.70 29.68 -7.21
C ILE A 122 1.02 28.96 -8.36
N GLU A 123 0.88 29.61 -9.52
CA GLU A 123 0.29 29.00 -10.71
C GLU A 123 1.09 27.78 -11.19
N LYS A 124 2.42 27.89 -11.19
CA LYS A 124 3.31 26.75 -11.52
C LYS A 124 3.19 25.62 -10.50
N CYS A 125 3.16 25.94 -9.21
CA CYS A 125 3.06 24.95 -8.15
C CYS A 125 1.72 24.21 -8.19
N TRP A 126 0.63 24.94 -8.46
CA TRP A 126 -0.71 24.38 -8.62
C TRP A 126 -0.81 23.47 -9.87
N ASN A 127 -0.30 23.92 -11.02
CA ASN A 127 -0.28 23.10 -12.23
C ASN A 127 0.56 21.82 -12.05
N HIS A 128 1.69 21.93 -11.35
CA HIS A 128 2.51 20.77 -11.03
C HIS A 128 1.75 19.78 -10.14
N HIS A 129 1.07 20.26 -9.10
CA HIS A 129 0.23 19.44 -8.23
C HIS A 129 -0.91 18.76 -8.99
N CYS A 130 -1.65 19.47 -9.84
CA CYS A 130 -2.71 18.89 -10.67
C CYS A 130 -2.19 17.81 -11.63
N ASN A 131 -1.05 18.06 -12.28
CA ASN A 131 -0.42 17.06 -13.15
C ASN A 131 0.02 15.83 -12.36
N GLN A 132 0.63 16.01 -11.19
CA GLN A 132 0.99 14.89 -10.32
C GLN A 132 -0.25 14.08 -9.91
N MET A 133 -1.37 14.72 -9.60
CA MET A 133 -2.61 14.01 -9.25
C MET A 133 -3.18 13.21 -10.43
N VAL A 134 -3.07 13.72 -11.66
CA VAL A 134 -3.44 12.98 -12.89
C VAL A 134 -2.55 11.75 -13.12
N TYR A 135 -1.23 11.86 -12.86
CA TYR A 135 -0.33 10.70 -12.93
C TYR A 135 -0.57 9.67 -11.83
N ASN A 136 -0.89 10.12 -10.60
CA ASN A 136 -1.25 9.22 -9.51
C ASN A 136 -2.58 8.48 -9.76
N GLN A 137 -3.53 9.08 -10.48
CA GLN A 137 -4.77 8.42 -10.90
C GLN A 137 -4.56 7.33 -11.97
N PHE A 138 -3.41 7.31 -12.65
CA PHE A 138 -3.06 6.26 -13.62
C PHE A 138 -2.34 5.06 -12.99
N ILE A 139 -1.95 5.17 -11.70
CA ILE A 139 -1.22 4.14 -10.95
C ILE A 139 -2.14 3.36 -9.99
N LEU A 140 -3.34 3.88 -9.71
CA LEU A 140 -4.43 3.19 -9.00
C LEU A 140 -5.40 2.54 -9.99
#